data_AF-A0A1B6EBN4-F1
#
_entry.id   AF-A0A1B6EBN4-F1
#
_cell.length_a   1.000
_cell.length_b   1.000
_cell.length_c   1.000
_cell.angle_alpha   90.00
_cell.angle_beta   90.00
_cell.angle_gamma   90.00
#
_symmetry.space_group_name_H-M   'P 1'
#
loop_
_entity.id
_entity.type
_entity.pdbx_description
1 polymer ?
#
loop_
_entity_poly.entity_id
_entity_poly.type
_entity_poly.pdbx_seq_one_letter_code
_entity_poly.pdbx_strand_id
1 'polypeptide(L)'
;MVMQLAQITDHDLTFTPVNKGFINEGILNCLSCDSMMTVHPQCFPIPVPKDDPYFPYKNSTTGQPYCIPATRSMPGQRTLGPREQMNQLTAYLDMSFVYGSDVCEAKSLRSFYGGRLNVTKHPFKGKPLLPEIFAHPECRSEDKICFQAGDARASEQPSLGSLHTVLLREHNSIATEMSKLNPHWGDETIYLETRRILGAMYQHIIFNEFLPRIFGWKGIKNHGLTLQPDGYYEGYDASCDGTIFNEFSAAAFRFGHSLLRPIFQRVDASYKPLNPPVQLREHFFKPAILYKPFIIDEIILGLVDTPMETLDNFITEEVTNHLFEKKQIPHSGMDLISLNIQRARDHGIPGYNFYREKCNLKKAQNFSDLLEEISPETLKMIIKVYDHVDDIDLFPGGMSERPLPGGVLGPTFACIVGHQFRRIRSCDRFWYENDNPLTRFTAAQLKEIRKATLSRIICNNLDNVKIIQRMTLDLPDHFMNPRVKCSSIPKVDLDPWKERAACSVRNVVINVGSTSHVSPCMTCTCTKEGPICQSVKVTNCFQLARLFTSEAVLEDTICKVQCSFVFRALQEFSESTSGNQLGFT
;
A
#
# COMPACT_ATOMS: atom_id res chain seq x y z
N MET A 1 1.68 -8.57 -14.19
CA MET A 1 1.81 -7.66 -13.02
C MET A 1 0.47 -7.07 -12.61
N VAL A 2 -0.42 -6.68 -13.55
CA VAL A 2 -1.76 -6.14 -13.24
C VAL A 2 -2.54 -6.99 -12.22
N MET A 3 -2.63 -8.31 -12.44
CA MET A 3 -3.25 -9.24 -11.49
C MET A 3 -2.66 -9.13 -10.08
N GLN A 4 -1.32 -9.13 -9.98
CA GLN A 4 -0.64 -9.10 -8.69
C GLN A 4 -0.84 -7.77 -7.95
N LEU A 5 -0.88 -6.66 -8.70
CA LEU A 5 -1.15 -5.34 -8.15
C LEU A 5 -2.62 -5.24 -7.70
N ALA A 6 -3.56 -5.84 -8.43
CA ALA A 6 -4.95 -5.92 -7.99
C ALA A 6 -5.07 -6.66 -6.64
N GLN A 7 -4.38 -7.80 -6.49
CA GLN A 7 -4.38 -8.57 -5.23
C GLN A 7 -3.80 -7.75 -4.07
N ILE A 8 -2.63 -7.11 -4.24
CA ILE A 8 -2.02 -6.37 -3.13
C ILE A 8 -2.81 -5.10 -2.78
N THR A 9 -3.49 -4.49 -3.76
CA THR A 9 -4.44 -3.39 -3.51
C THR A 9 -5.68 -3.85 -2.78
N ASP A 10 -6.20 -5.04 -3.06
CA ASP A 10 -7.27 -5.63 -2.25
C ASP A 10 -6.81 -5.83 -0.82
N HIS A 11 -5.58 -6.32 -0.64
CA HIS A 11 -4.99 -6.55 0.68
C HIS A 11 -4.64 -5.26 1.44
N ASP A 12 -4.72 -4.08 0.82
CA ASP A 12 -4.64 -2.79 1.51
C ASP A 12 -6.01 -2.32 2.00
N LEU A 13 -7.09 -2.77 1.34
CA LEU A 13 -8.42 -2.21 1.52
C LEU A 13 -9.34 -3.17 2.25
N THR A 14 -9.23 -4.48 2.05
CA THR A 14 -10.22 -5.45 2.52
C THR A 14 -9.59 -6.68 3.16
N PHE A 15 -10.04 -6.98 4.38
CA PHE A 15 -9.85 -8.27 5.02
C PHE A 15 -11.04 -8.58 5.93
N THR A 16 -11.88 -9.53 5.50
CA THR A 16 -13.02 -9.96 6.32
C THR A 16 -12.63 -11.20 7.12
N PRO A 17 -12.55 -11.13 8.47
CA PRO A 17 -12.29 -12.30 9.29
C PRO A 17 -13.44 -13.30 9.24
N VAL A 18 -13.11 -14.58 9.38
CA VAL A 18 -14.09 -15.66 9.54
C VAL A 18 -14.20 -16.06 11.01
N ASN A 19 -15.37 -16.59 11.40
CA ASN A 19 -15.54 -17.13 12.75
C ASN A 19 -14.57 -18.30 13.01
N LYS A 20 -13.94 -18.31 14.18
CA LYS A 20 -13.05 -19.36 14.65
C LYS A 20 -13.70 -20.08 15.85
N GLY A 21 -13.20 -21.26 16.19
CA GLY A 21 -13.61 -21.98 17.40
C GLY A 21 -13.26 -21.22 18.68
N PHE A 22 -13.59 -21.77 19.86
CA PHE A 22 -13.21 -21.17 21.14
C PHE A 22 -11.69 -21.11 21.29
N ILE A 23 -11.19 -20.40 22.31
CA ILE A 23 -9.75 -20.13 22.52
C ILE A 23 -8.92 -21.42 22.31
N ASN A 24 -8.00 -21.38 21.35
CA ASN A 24 -7.10 -22.47 20.91
C ASN A 24 -7.70 -23.57 20.00
N GLU A 25 -8.97 -23.48 19.58
CA GLU A 25 -9.59 -24.45 18.66
C GLU A 25 -9.36 -24.15 17.16
N GLY A 26 -8.84 -22.96 16.83
CA GLY A 26 -8.45 -22.62 15.47
C GLY A 26 -9.63 -22.45 14.49
N ILE A 27 -9.41 -22.80 13.22
CA ILE A 27 -10.43 -22.68 12.15
C ILE A 27 -11.51 -23.75 12.34
N LEU A 28 -12.79 -23.36 12.26
CA LEU A 28 -13.92 -24.28 12.38
C LEU A 28 -13.86 -25.38 11.31
N ASN A 29 -14.06 -26.63 11.75
CA ASN A 29 -14.06 -27.79 10.86
C ASN A 29 -15.41 -27.95 10.14
N CYS A 30 -15.67 -27.10 9.15
CA CYS A 30 -16.93 -27.09 8.39
C CYS A 30 -16.91 -28.01 7.15
N LEU A 31 -16.28 -29.20 7.25
CA LEU A 31 -16.12 -30.12 6.12
C LEU A 31 -17.39 -30.91 5.77
N SER A 32 -18.28 -31.17 6.74
CA SER A 32 -19.49 -31.95 6.51
C SER A 32 -20.66 -31.05 6.11
N CYS A 33 -21.54 -31.52 5.22
CA CYS A 33 -22.67 -30.72 4.77
C CYS A 33 -23.66 -30.33 5.89
N ASP A 34 -23.68 -31.11 6.99
CA ASP A 34 -24.50 -30.85 8.17
C ASP A 34 -23.75 -30.08 9.28
N SER A 35 -22.52 -29.60 9.01
CA SER A 35 -21.67 -28.92 10.00
C SER A 35 -22.30 -27.69 10.64
N MET A 36 -23.29 -27.06 10.00
CA MET A 36 -24.07 -25.99 10.62
C MET A 36 -24.78 -26.45 11.91
N MET A 37 -25.26 -27.69 11.93
CA MET A 37 -25.97 -28.29 13.05
C MET A 37 -25.06 -29.13 13.94
N THR A 38 -24.06 -29.80 13.36
CA THR A 38 -23.21 -30.78 14.05
C THR A 38 -21.91 -30.21 14.60
N VAL A 39 -21.42 -29.10 14.04
CA VAL A 39 -20.14 -28.48 14.44
C VAL A 39 -20.37 -27.09 15.02
N HIS A 40 -20.90 -26.16 14.21
CA HIS A 40 -21.11 -24.79 14.65
C HIS A 40 -22.11 -24.06 13.73
N PRO A 41 -23.01 -23.20 14.25
CA PRO A 41 -24.00 -22.47 13.45
C PRO A 41 -23.41 -21.47 12.45
N GLN A 42 -22.09 -21.23 12.49
CA GLN A 42 -21.37 -20.39 11.53
C GLN A 42 -20.74 -21.20 10.39
N CYS A 43 -20.84 -22.53 10.41
CA CYS A 43 -20.51 -23.34 9.24
C CYS A 43 -21.59 -23.14 8.17
N PHE A 44 -21.17 -22.85 6.94
CA PHE A 44 -22.05 -22.66 5.80
C PHE A 44 -21.48 -23.35 4.55
N PRO A 45 -21.28 -24.68 4.61
CA PRO A 45 -20.60 -25.46 3.59
C PRO A 45 -21.34 -25.42 2.24
N ILE A 46 -20.60 -25.59 1.14
CA ILE A 46 -21.14 -25.55 -0.23
C ILE A 46 -21.37 -26.99 -0.71
N PRO A 47 -22.63 -27.40 -0.94
CA PRO A 47 -22.94 -28.73 -1.46
C PRO A 47 -22.39 -28.93 -2.88
N VAL A 48 -21.72 -30.06 -3.11
CA VAL A 48 -21.25 -30.45 -4.45
C VAL A 48 -22.39 -31.12 -5.23
N PRO A 49 -22.66 -30.71 -6.49
CA PRO A 49 -23.71 -31.31 -7.31
C PRO A 49 -23.34 -32.73 -7.78
N LYS A 50 -24.32 -33.47 -8.33
CA LYS A 50 -24.13 -34.88 -8.73
C LYS A 50 -23.20 -35.05 -9.94
N ASP A 51 -23.19 -34.05 -10.80
CA ASP A 51 -22.54 -33.98 -12.09
C ASP A 51 -21.31 -33.04 -12.07
N ASP A 52 -20.79 -32.75 -10.88
CA ASP A 52 -19.53 -32.01 -10.74
C ASP A 52 -18.39 -32.76 -11.45
N PRO A 53 -17.59 -32.07 -12.30
CA PRO A 53 -16.57 -32.72 -13.10
C PRO A 53 -15.32 -33.11 -12.30
N TYR A 54 -15.10 -32.55 -11.12
CA TYR A 54 -13.87 -32.72 -10.33
C TYR A 54 -14.13 -33.24 -8.93
N PHE A 55 -15.04 -32.61 -8.17
CA PHE A 55 -15.35 -33.02 -6.80
C PHE A 55 -16.36 -34.18 -6.80
N PRO A 56 -16.17 -35.19 -5.94
CA PRO A 56 -17.11 -36.30 -5.88
C PRO A 56 -18.42 -35.85 -5.22
N TYR A 57 -19.57 -36.31 -5.71
CA TYR A 57 -20.87 -36.03 -5.07
C TYR A 57 -21.00 -36.56 -3.63
N LYS A 58 -20.30 -37.67 -3.33
CA LYS A 58 -20.28 -38.31 -2.02
C LYS A 58 -18.85 -38.62 -1.60
N ASN A 59 -18.59 -38.54 -0.31
CA ASN A 59 -17.34 -39.00 0.26
C ASN A 59 -17.24 -40.54 0.12
N SER A 60 -16.15 -41.01 -0.48
CA SER A 60 -15.94 -42.44 -0.78
C SER A 60 -15.80 -43.32 0.46
N THR A 61 -15.37 -42.74 1.59
CA THR A 61 -15.20 -43.45 2.87
C THR A 61 -16.47 -43.46 3.70
N THR A 62 -17.20 -42.34 3.79
CA THR A 62 -18.37 -42.22 4.68
C THR A 62 -19.71 -42.42 3.98
N GLY A 63 -19.76 -42.35 2.64
CA GLY A 63 -20.99 -42.40 1.85
C GLY A 63 -21.89 -41.17 1.98
N GLN A 64 -21.48 -40.17 2.77
CA GLN A 64 -22.21 -38.92 2.99
C GLN A 64 -22.04 -37.96 1.81
N PRO A 65 -22.99 -37.02 1.59
CA PRO A 65 -22.82 -35.95 0.62
C PRO A 65 -21.51 -35.18 0.84
N TYR A 66 -20.84 -34.84 -0.26
CA TYR A 66 -19.60 -34.07 -0.22
C TYR A 66 -19.91 -32.57 -0.24
N CYS A 67 -19.16 -31.80 0.56
CA CYS A 67 -19.25 -30.35 0.59
C CYS A 67 -17.86 -29.70 0.59
N ILE A 68 -17.75 -28.55 -0.05
CA ILE A 68 -16.59 -27.66 0.08
C ILE A 68 -16.76 -26.86 1.38
N PRO A 69 -15.74 -26.84 2.27
CA PRO A 69 -15.86 -26.18 3.57
C PRO A 69 -15.94 -24.66 3.40
N ALA A 70 -16.90 -24.04 4.09
CA ALA A 70 -17.02 -22.60 4.18
C ALA A 70 -17.55 -22.18 5.55
N THR A 71 -17.01 -21.07 6.05
CA THR A 71 -17.37 -20.50 7.35
C THR A 71 -17.82 -19.06 7.15
N ARG A 72 -18.93 -18.69 7.79
CA ARG A 72 -19.49 -17.33 7.75
C ARG A 72 -18.50 -16.31 8.31
N SER A 73 -18.48 -15.15 7.69
CA SER A 73 -17.69 -13.99 8.09
C SER A 73 -18.12 -13.48 9.47
N MET A 74 -17.19 -12.97 10.28
CA MET A 74 -17.55 -12.43 11.58
C MET A 74 -18.43 -11.18 11.44
N PRO A 75 -19.49 -11.05 12.26
CA PRO A 75 -20.30 -9.85 12.28
C PRO A 75 -19.52 -8.70 12.95
N GLY A 76 -19.56 -7.50 12.36
CA GLY A 76 -19.03 -6.25 12.90
C GLY A 76 -20.08 -5.36 13.59
N GLN A 77 -21.37 -5.69 13.45
CA GLN A 77 -22.47 -4.93 14.07
C GLN A 77 -22.38 -4.89 15.60
N ARG A 78 -22.70 -3.73 16.19
CA ARG A 78 -22.71 -3.50 17.65
C ARG A 78 -24.10 -3.41 18.27
N THR A 79 -25.13 -3.32 17.43
CA THR A 79 -26.53 -3.16 17.83
C THR A 79 -27.38 -4.23 17.14
N LEU A 80 -28.61 -4.43 17.61
CA LEU A 80 -29.58 -5.28 16.93
C LEU A 80 -29.89 -4.71 15.53
N GLY A 81 -29.93 -5.56 14.52
CA GLY A 81 -30.15 -5.16 13.13
C GLY A 81 -29.75 -6.24 12.11
N PRO A 82 -29.74 -5.90 10.81
CA PRO A 82 -29.17 -6.73 9.76
C PRO A 82 -27.69 -7.03 10.03
N ARG A 83 -27.26 -8.25 9.70
CA ARG A 83 -25.88 -8.68 9.93
C ARG A 83 -24.90 -7.95 9.02
N GLU A 84 -24.14 -7.02 9.59
CA GLU A 84 -23.00 -6.37 8.94
C GLU A 84 -21.68 -7.09 9.24
N GLN A 85 -20.81 -7.27 8.24
CA GLN A 85 -19.49 -7.88 8.40
C GLN A 85 -18.43 -6.85 8.78
N MET A 86 -17.33 -7.32 9.36
CA MET A 86 -16.20 -6.48 9.75
C MET A 86 -15.15 -6.42 8.63
N ASN A 87 -14.54 -5.25 8.44
CA ASN A 87 -13.24 -5.12 7.79
C ASN A 87 -12.16 -4.93 8.85
N GLN A 88 -11.12 -5.77 8.84
CA GLN A 88 -10.01 -5.70 9.80
C GLN A 88 -8.90 -4.72 9.38
N LEU A 89 -8.93 -4.24 8.14
CA LEU A 89 -7.93 -3.30 7.64
C LEU A 89 -8.40 -1.85 7.78
N THR A 90 -7.46 -0.93 7.58
CA THR A 90 -7.78 0.47 7.30
C THR A 90 -8.54 0.56 5.96
N ALA A 91 -9.38 1.58 5.79
CA ALA A 91 -10.18 1.74 4.57
C ALA A 91 -9.47 2.56 3.47
N TYR A 92 -8.20 2.93 3.70
CA TYR A 92 -7.45 3.85 2.86
C TYR A 92 -6.33 3.12 2.13
N LEU A 93 -5.85 3.68 1.02
CA LEU A 93 -4.61 3.23 0.39
C LEU A 93 -3.42 3.79 1.17
N ASP A 94 -3.11 3.19 2.32
CA ASP A 94 -2.06 3.64 3.24
C ASP A 94 -0.95 2.61 3.45
N MET A 95 -0.94 1.56 2.62
CA MET A 95 -0.01 0.43 2.68
C MET A 95 -0.06 -0.29 4.03
N SER A 96 -1.25 -0.43 4.60
CA SER A 96 -1.49 -1.24 5.80
C SER A 96 -0.95 -2.67 5.63
N PHE A 97 -0.95 -3.24 4.43
CA PHE A 97 -0.34 -4.54 4.13
C PHE A 97 1.19 -4.59 4.32
N VAL A 98 1.87 -3.44 4.41
CA VAL A 98 3.28 -3.33 4.80
C VAL A 98 3.42 -2.97 6.28
N TYR A 99 2.57 -2.09 6.79
CA TYR A 99 2.75 -1.43 8.09
C TYR A 99 1.89 -1.96 9.23
N GLY A 100 0.95 -2.84 8.95
CA GLY A 100 -0.08 -3.32 9.86
C GLY A 100 -1.28 -2.38 9.95
N SER A 101 -2.41 -2.94 10.38
CA SER A 101 -3.66 -2.20 10.61
C SER A 101 -3.90 -1.86 12.07
N ASP A 102 -3.04 -2.34 12.97
CA ASP A 102 -3.06 -1.99 14.40
C ASP A 102 -1.67 -1.62 14.93
N VAL A 103 -1.66 -0.95 16.10
CA VAL A 103 -0.43 -0.41 16.71
C VAL A 103 0.53 -1.52 17.16
N CYS A 104 0.02 -2.66 17.61
CA CYS A 104 0.84 -3.79 18.05
C CYS A 104 1.51 -4.47 16.87
N GLU A 105 0.76 -4.71 15.79
CA GLU A 105 1.28 -5.23 14.53
C GLU A 105 2.35 -4.30 13.97
N ALA A 106 2.05 -3.01 13.84
CA ALA A 106 3.00 -2.00 13.35
C ALA A 106 4.29 -1.96 14.17
N LYS A 107 4.21 -2.05 15.50
CA LYS A 107 5.39 -2.14 16.38
C LYS A 107 6.19 -3.42 16.15
N SER A 108 5.52 -4.56 15.98
CA SER A 108 6.20 -5.86 15.78
C SER A 108 6.99 -5.92 14.47
N LEU A 109 6.56 -5.17 13.46
CA LEU A 109 7.19 -5.11 12.14
C LEU A 109 8.41 -4.17 12.10
N ARG A 110 8.61 -3.34 13.13
CA ARG A 110 9.68 -2.33 13.18
C ARG A 110 10.95 -2.85 13.84
N SER A 111 12.10 -2.39 13.34
CA SER A 111 13.39 -2.63 13.99
C SER A 111 13.67 -1.65 15.13
N PHE A 112 12.93 -0.54 15.20
CA PHE A 112 13.19 0.60 16.08
C PHE A 112 14.60 1.19 15.93
N TYR A 113 15.21 0.98 14.76
CA TYR A 113 16.50 1.52 14.42
C TYR A 113 16.51 2.15 13.02
N GLY A 114 16.78 3.46 12.96
CA GLY A 114 16.90 4.22 11.71
C GLY A 114 15.59 4.30 10.92
N GLY A 115 14.45 4.17 11.59
CA GLY A 115 13.11 4.17 11.03
C GLY A 115 12.78 2.94 10.18
N ARG A 116 13.54 1.85 10.31
CA ARG A 116 13.44 0.66 9.44
C ARG A 116 12.41 -0.37 9.92
N LEU A 117 11.97 -1.20 8.98
CA LEU A 117 11.27 -2.44 9.22
C LEU A 117 12.24 -3.59 9.45
N ASN A 118 11.81 -4.58 10.23
CA ASN A 118 12.50 -5.84 10.43
C ASN A 118 12.67 -6.58 9.10
N VAL A 119 13.75 -7.34 8.98
CA VAL A 119 14.04 -8.15 7.79
C VAL A 119 14.68 -9.47 8.18
N THR A 120 14.50 -10.47 7.33
CA THR A 120 15.30 -11.70 7.41
C THR A 120 16.48 -11.57 6.45
N LYS A 121 17.70 -11.77 6.95
CA LYS A 121 18.87 -11.82 6.08
C LYS A 121 18.75 -13.03 5.15
N HIS A 122 18.95 -12.82 3.86
CA HIS A 122 18.89 -13.93 2.90
C HIS A 122 19.93 -15.01 3.28
N PRO A 123 19.55 -16.29 3.40
CA PRO A 123 20.42 -17.34 3.96
C PRO A 123 21.64 -17.65 3.08
N PHE A 124 21.50 -17.53 1.76
CA PHE A 124 22.57 -17.79 0.80
C PHE A 124 23.21 -16.52 0.24
N LYS A 125 22.49 -15.81 -0.62
CA LYS A 125 22.93 -14.61 -1.32
C LYS A 125 21.73 -13.81 -1.81
N GLY A 126 21.75 -12.49 -1.62
CA GLY A 126 20.74 -11.58 -2.13
C GLY A 126 20.35 -10.52 -1.10
N LYS A 127 19.50 -9.60 -1.52
CA LYS A 127 18.86 -8.61 -0.65
C LYS A 127 17.97 -9.29 0.41
N PRO A 128 17.69 -8.62 1.54
CA PRO A 128 16.89 -9.19 2.62
C PRO A 128 15.49 -9.62 2.20
N LEU A 129 14.91 -10.57 2.93
CA LEU A 129 13.54 -11.06 2.78
C LEU A 129 12.63 -10.45 3.86
N LEU A 130 11.33 -10.70 3.75
CA LEU A 130 10.38 -10.40 4.84
C LEU A 130 10.79 -11.11 6.14
N PRO A 131 10.45 -10.56 7.32
CA PRO A 131 10.60 -11.25 8.60
C PRO A 131 9.91 -12.61 8.61
N GLU A 132 10.49 -13.56 9.33
CA GLU A 132 9.93 -14.91 9.51
C GLU A 132 8.93 -14.96 10.67
N ILE A 133 7.93 -15.84 10.54
CA ILE A 133 6.98 -16.18 11.59
C ILE A 133 6.76 -17.70 11.64
N PHE A 134 6.91 -18.28 12.84
CA PHE A 134 6.86 -19.73 13.07
C PHE A 134 5.46 -20.25 13.45
N ALA A 135 4.56 -19.35 13.86
CA ALA A 135 3.23 -19.68 14.38
C ALA A 135 2.10 -19.11 13.50
N HIS A 136 2.33 -19.00 12.19
CA HIS A 136 1.32 -18.47 11.28
C HIS A 136 0.18 -19.49 11.06
N PRO A 137 -1.09 -19.17 11.37
CA PRO A 137 -2.18 -20.16 11.40
C PRO A 137 -2.43 -20.88 10.07
N GLU A 138 -2.19 -20.19 8.96
CA GLU A 138 -2.42 -20.74 7.62
C GLU A 138 -1.16 -21.30 6.97
N CYS A 139 -0.03 -21.35 7.70
CA CYS A 139 1.24 -21.78 7.11
C CYS A 139 1.22 -23.26 6.71
N ARG A 140 1.57 -23.54 5.47
CA ARG A 140 1.59 -24.89 4.87
C ARG A 140 2.98 -25.35 4.47
N SER A 141 4.01 -24.55 4.77
CA SER A 141 5.41 -24.96 4.62
C SER A 141 5.75 -26.16 5.51
N GLU A 142 6.71 -26.97 5.08
CA GLU A 142 7.16 -28.17 5.81
C GLU A 142 7.86 -27.80 7.13
N ASP A 143 8.68 -26.76 7.11
CA ASP A 143 9.39 -26.17 8.25
C ASP A 143 8.50 -25.28 9.15
N LYS A 144 7.23 -25.09 8.77
CA LYS A 144 6.26 -24.19 9.44
C LYS A 144 6.69 -22.72 9.47
N ILE A 145 7.60 -22.32 8.58
CA ILE A 145 8.03 -20.93 8.46
C ILE A 145 7.23 -20.25 7.35
N CYS A 146 6.58 -19.16 7.73
CA CYS A 146 5.96 -18.22 6.79
C CYS A 146 6.55 -16.82 7.00
N PHE A 147 6.15 -15.86 6.17
CA PHE A 147 6.56 -14.47 6.31
C PHE A 147 5.54 -13.64 7.07
N GLN A 148 6.05 -12.72 7.88
CA GLN A 148 5.30 -11.68 8.57
C GLN A 148 5.34 -10.39 7.77
N ALA A 149 4.18 -9.75 7.62
CA ALA A 149 4.01 -8.43 7.03
C ALA A 149 2.86 -7.71 7.76
N GLY A 150 2.42 -6.56 7.25
CA GLY A 150 1.25 -5.85 7.76
C GLY A 150 -0.10 -6.45 7.33
N ASP A 151 -0.08 -7.45 6.46
CA ASP A 151 -1.24 -8.28 6.13
C ASP A 151 -0.85 -9.76 6.26
N ALA A 152 -1.69 -10.54 6.95
CA ALA A 152 -1.43 -11.95 7.25
C ALA A 152 -1.36 -12.83 5.99
N ARG A 153 -1.91 -12.38 4.86
CA ARG A 153 -1.94 -13.15 3.61
C ARG A 153 -0.67 -12.94 2.78
N ALA A 154 0.36 -12.25 3.26
CA ALA A 154 1.61 -12.02 2.51
C ALA A 154 2.31 -13.30 2.01
N SER A 155 2.06 -14.44 2.67
CA SER A 155 2.59 -15.75 2.28
C SER A 155 1.62 -16.58 1.42
N GLU A 156 0.45 -16.06 1.06
CA GLU A 156 -0.61 -16.80 0.35
C GLU A 156 -0.07 -17.45 -0.92
N GLN A 157 0.75 -16.74 -1.70
CA GLN A 157 1.47 -17.30 -2.84
C GLN A 157 2.79 -16.54 -3.12
N PRO A 158 3.77 -17.15 -3.83
CA PRO A 158 5.14 -16.61 -3.94
C PRO A 158 5.28 -15.24 -4.60
N SER A 159 4.44 -14.93 -5.59
CA SER A 159 4.49 -13.67 -6.31
C SER A 159 3.93 -12.49 -5.49
N LEU A 160 2.94 -12.74 -4.61
CA LEU A 160 2.52 -11.79 -3.58
C LEU A 160 3.65 -11.55 -2.57
N GLY A 161 4.22 -12.62 -2.01
CA GLY A 161 5.35 -12.51 -1.06
C GLY A 161 6.57 -11.79 -1.66
N SER A 162 6.81 -11.97 -2.96
CA SER A 162 7.85 -11.26 -3.71
C SER A 162 7.57 -9.74 -3.76
N LEU A 163 6.33 -9.33 -4.04
CA LEU A 163 5.96 -7.92 -4.09
C LEU A 163 5.96 -7.25 -2.71
N HIS A 164 5.49 -7.93 -1.66
CA HIS A 164 5.64 -7.48 -0.27
C HIS A 164 7.13 -7.28 0.07
N THR A 165 8.00 -8.22 -0.32
CA THR A 165 9.45 -8.10 -0.09
C THR A 165 10.03 -6.87 -0.80
N VAL A 166 9.63 -6.61 -2.05
CA VAL A 166 10.07 -5.44 -2.82
C VAL A 166 9.67 -4.13 -2.13
N LEU A 167 8.45 -4.03 -1.61
CA LEU A 167 7.95 -2.81 -0.96
C LEU A 167 8.57 -2.60 0.44
N LEU A 168 8.82 -3.66 1.19
CA LEU A 168 9.60 -3.58 2.43
C LEU A 168 11.03 -3.10 2.17
N ARG A 169 11.68 -3.58 1.10
CA ARG A 169 13.03 -3.12 0.72
C ARG A 169 13.01 -1.64 0.34
N GLU A 170 11.98 -1.18 -0.38
CA GLU A 170 11.85 0.24 -0.75
C GLU A 170 11.70 1.12 0.49
N HIS A 171 10.89 0.71 1.48
CA HIS A 171 10.79 1.41 2.76
C HIS A 171 12.18 1.53 3.42
N ASN A 172 12.89 0.42 3.60
CA ASN A 172 14.19 0.43 4.26
C ASN A 172 15.25 1.23 3.47
N SER A 173 15.13 1.30 2.15
CA SER A 173 15.97 2.15 1.30
C SER A 173 15.69 3.63 1.56
N ILE A 174 14.42 4.05 1.52
CA ILE A 174 14.02 5.45 1.78
C ILE A 174 14.40 5.85 3.21
N ALA A 175 14.10 5.02 4.21
CA ALA A 175 14.46 5.29 5.61
C ALA A 175 15.98 5.50 5.79
N THR A 176 16.80 4.73 5.07
CA THR A 176 18.26 4.88 5.10
C THR A 176 18.71 6.21 4.53
N GLU A 177 18.14 6.65 3.40
CA GLU A 177 18.47 7.94 2.80
C GLU A 177 17.94 9.10 3.64
N MET A 178 16.72 8.99 4.19
CA MET A 178 16.15 9.98 5.11
C MET A 178 16.99 10.16 6.38
N SER A 179 17.52 9.08 6.94
CA SER A 179 18.43 9.13 8.09
C SER A 179 19.74 9.88 7.79
N LYS A 180 20.28 9.74 6.56
CA LYS A 180 21.47 10.49 6.12
C LYS A 180 21.14 11.95 5.84
N LEU A 181 19.98 12.21 5.24
CA LEU A 181 19.53 13.54 4.85
C LEU A 181 19.21 14.41 6.07
N ASN A 182 18.63 13.78 7.09
CA ASN A 182 18.22 14.40 8.35
C ASN A 182 18.84 13.68 9.56
N PRO A 183 20.15 13.86 9.84
CA PRO A 183 20.83 13.16 10.94
C PRO A 183 20.27 13.47 12.34
N HIS A 184 19.46 14.52 12.47
CA HIS A 184 18.84 14.97 13.71
C HIS A 184 17.48 14.29 13.97
N TRP A 185 16.92 13.57 12.99
CA TRP A 185 15.67 12.85 13.17
C TRP A 185 15.88 11.56 13.95
N GLY A 186 14.96 11.30 14.89
CA GLY A 186 14.89 10.03 15.60
C GLY A 186 14.21 8.93 14.77
N ASP A 187 14.26 7.69 15.29
CA ASP A 187 13.67 6.51 14.65
C ASP A 187 12.20 6.72 14.24
N GLU A 188 11.37 7.22 15.16
CA GLU A 188 9.94 7.43 14.93
C GLU A 188 9.68 8.39 13.76
N THR A 189 10.38 9.53 13.73
CA THR A 189 10.23 10.53 12.67
C THR A 189 10.62 9.94 11.31
N ILE A 190 11.74 9.20 11.25
CA ILE A 190 12.19 8.57 10.00
C ILE A 190 11.18 7.52 9.54
N TYR A 191 10.67 6.68 10.45
CA TYR A 191 9.66 5.67 10.13
C TYR A 191 8.37 6.29 9.59
N LEU A 192 7.82 7.31 10.28
CA LEU A 192 6.56 7.94 9.90
C LEU A 192 6.68 8.72 8.59
N GLU A 193 7.76 9.48 8.39
CA GLU A 193 7.98 10.19 7.12
C GLU A 193 8.24 9.22 5.96
N THR A 194 8.99 8.14 6.20
CA THR A 194 9.20 7.10 5.18
C THR A 194 7.89 6.40 4.81
N ARG A 195 7.08 6.03 5.80
CA ARG A 195 5.73 5.47 5.60
C ARG A 195 4.87 6.40 4.78
N ARG A 196 4.87 7.68 5.11
CA ARG A 196 4.09 8.72 4.42
C ARG A 196 4.55 8.91 2.97
N ILE A 197 5.85 8.96 2.71
CA ILE A 197 6.41 9.06 1.34
C ILE A 197 6.03 7.84 0.51
N LEU A 198 6.27 6.63 1.03
CA LEU A 198 6.01 5.41 0.27
C LEU A 198 4.51 5.20 0.04
N GLY A 199 3.67 5.51 1.03
CA GLY A 199 2.21 5.52 0.88
C GLY A 199 1.75 6.46 -0.22
N ALA A 200 2.30 7.68 -0.28
CA ALA A 200 2.01 8.64 -1.34
C ALA A 200 2.47 8.15 -2.73
N MET A 201 3.66 7.54 -2.82
CA MET A 201 4.14 6.91 -4.05
C MET A 201 3.19 5.79 -4.51
N TYR A 202 2.72 4.96 -3.58
CA TYR A 202 1.78 3.88 -3.85
C TYR A 202 0.43 4.41 -4.33
N GLN A 203 -0.17 5.39 -3.64
CA GLN A 203 -1.40 6.05 -4.07
C GLN A 203 -1.27 6.62 -5.48
N HIS A 204 -0.14 7.29 -5.78
CA HIS A 204 0.14 7.81 -7.11
C HIS A 204 0.21 6.69 -8.16
N ILE A 205 0.95 5.61 -7.90
CA ILE A 205 1.06 4.46 -8.82
C ILE A 205 -0.30 3.79 -9.07
N ILE A 206 -1.12 3.62 -8.03
CA ILE A 206 -2.45 3.02 -8.18
C ILE A 206 -3.31 3.87 -9.12
N PHE A 207 -3.40 5.17 -8.89
CA PHE A 207 -4.26 6.04 -9.71
C PHE A 207 -3.68 6.37 -11.08
N ASN A 208 -2.35 6.45 -11.21
CA ASN A 208 -1.67 6.85 -12.45
C ASN A 208 -1.39 5.66 -13.39
N GLU A 209 -1.05 4.50 -12.83
CA GLU A 209 -0.66 3.33 -13.62
C GLU A 209 -1.76 2.26 -13.62
N PHE A 210 -2.27 1.86 -12.46
CA PHE A 210 -3.16 0.71 -12.32
C PHE A 210 -4.60 0.98 -12.80
N LEU A 211 -5.29 1.96 -12.19
CA LEU A 211 -6.69 2.23 -12.50
C LEU A 211 -6.94 2.48 -14.01
N PRO A 212 -6.06 3.18 -14.77
CA PRO A 212 -6.26 3.33 -16.21
C PRO A 212 -6.29 2.01 -17.00
N ARG A 213 -5.61 0.94 -16.56
CA ARG A 213 -5.69 -0.40 -17.20
C ARG A 213 -6.97 -1.13 -16.80
N ILE A 214 -7.53 -0.80 -15.64
CA ILE A 214 -8.77 -1.41 -15.14
C ILE A 214 -10.00 -0.77 -15.80
N PHE A 215 -10.01 0.55 -15.93
CA PHE A 215 -11.17 1.34 -16.37
C PHE A 215 -11.11 1.82 -17.82
N GLY A 216 -9.91 1.86 -18.41
CA GLY A 216 -9.63 2.69 -19.58
C GLY A 216 -9.68 4.19 -19.26
N TRP A 217 -9.04 5.01 -20.11
CA TRP A 217 -8.97 6.46 -19.90
C TRP A 217 -10.34 7.16 -19.88
N LYS A 218 -11.30 6.65 -20.67
CA LYS A 218 -12.68 7.16 -20.64
C LYS A 218 -13.36 6.85 -19.30
N GLY A 219 -13.17 5.65 -18.76
CA GLY A 219 -13.68 5.26 -17.44
C GLY A 219 -13.08 6.12 -16.33
N ILE A 220 -11.76 6.34 -16.34
CA ILE A 220 -11.08 7.23 -15.38
C ILE A 220 -11.73 8.62 -15.32
N LYS A 221 -11.98 9.22 -16.49
CA LYS A 221 -12.62 10.52 -16.58
C LYS A 221 -14.06 10.48 -16.06
N ASN A 222 -14.84 9.49 -16.50
CA ASN A 222 -16.26 9.36 -16.15
C ASN A 222 -16.49 9.14 -14.66
N HIS A 223 -15.59 8.42 -13.98
CA HIS A 223 -15.68 8.16 -12.54
C HIS A 223 -14.98 9.23 -11.67
N GLY A 224 -14.42 10.28 -12.26
CA GLY A 224 -13.77 11.36 -11.52
C GLY A 224 -12.44 10.95 -10.86
N LEU A 225 -11.72 10.01 -11.46
CA LEU A 225 -10.48 9.43 -10.92
C LEU A 225 -9.21 10.08 -11.50
N THR A 226 -9.35 11.13 -12.32
CA THR A 226 -8.21 11.84 -12.91
C THR A 226 -7.37 12.55 -11.83
N LEU A 227 -6.07 12.28 -11.83
CA LEU A 227 -5.08 12.94 -10.96
C LEU A 227 -4.84 14.39 -11.39
N GLN A 228 -4.38 15.22 -10.46
CA GLN A 228 -4.00 16.58 -10.80
C GLN A 228 -2.62 16.60 -11.49
N PRO A 229 -2.48 17.30 -12.63
CA PRO A 229 -1.18 17.41 -13.29
C PRO A 229 -0.19 18.30 -12.50
N ASP A 230 -0.74 19.21 -11.69
CA ASP A 230 -0.07 20.31 -10.98
C ASP A 230 -0.94 20.70 -9.77
N GLY A 231 -0.36 21.39 -8.79
CA GLY A 231 -1.08 21.94 -7.65
C GLY A 231 -1.64 20.86 -6.72
N TYR A 232 -2.63 21.26 -5.93
CA TYR A 232 -3.28 20.43 -4.93
C TYR A 232 -4.69 20.00 -5.38
N TYR A 233 -5.15 18.88 -4.85
CA TYR A 233 -6.52 18.42 -4.94
C TYR A 233 -7.34 19.01 -3.78
N GLU A 234 -8.37 19.78 -4.11
CA GLU A 234 -9.23 20.48 -3.14
C GLU A 234 -10.55 19.73 -2.83
N GLY A 235 -10.68 18.49 -3.29
CA GLY A 235 -11.92 17.71 -3.16
C GLY A 235 -11.97 16.80 -1.94
N TYR A 236 -11.21 17.10 -0.88
CA TYR A 236 -11.33 16.40 0.40
C TYR A 236 -12.63 16.82 1.12
N ASP A 237 -13.42 15.85 1.54
CA ASP A 237 -14.65 16.04 2.28
C ASP A 237 -14.56 15.35 3.65
N ALA A 238 -14.48 16.15 4.72
CA ALA A 238 -14.40 15.66 6.10
C ALA A 238 -15.68 14.98 6.59
N SER A 239 -16.82 15.18 5.92
CA SER A 239 -18.09 14.52 6.22
C SER A 239 -18.28 13.20 5.45
N CYS A 240 -17.37 12.89 4.52
CA CYS A 240 -17.47 11.69 3.74
C CYS A 240 -17.15 10.42 4.55
N ASP A 241 -17.95 9.38 4.32
CA ASP A 241 -17.68 8.03 4.78
C ASP A 241 -16.68 7.31 3.85
N GLY A 242 -15.44 7.18 4.32
CA GLY A 242 -14.35 6.49 3.63
C GLY A 242 -14.35 4.96 3.76
N THR A 243 -15.36 4.35 4.42
CA THR A 243 -15.43 2.89 4.56
C THR A 243 -15.51 2.16 3.22
N ILE A 244 -15.08 0.90 3.23
CA ILE A 244 -15.16 0.03 2.05
C ILE A 244 -16.56 -0.56 1.94
N PHE A 245 -17.15 -0.46 0.75
CA PHE A 245 -18.41 -1.08 0.41
C PHE A 245 -18.34 -2.60 0.52
N ASN A 246 -19.39 -3.21 1.06
CA ASN A 246 -19.45 -4.66 1.22
C ASN A 246 -19.43 -5.37 -0.15
N GLU A 247 -20.15 -4.82 -1.14
CA GLU A 247 -20.15 -5.30 -2.52
C GLU A 247 -18.80 -5.14 -3.23
N PHE A 248 -17.97 -4.17 -2.82
CA PHE A 248 -16.61 -4.03 -3.34
C PHE A 248 -15.75 -5.20 -2.88
N SER A 249 -15.76 -5.51 -1.58
CA SER A 249 -14.95 -6.59 -0.99
C SER A 249 -15.46 -8.00 -1.31
N ALA A 250 -16.78 -8.21 -1.26
CA ALA A 250 -17.37 -9.53 -1.41
C ALA A 250 -17.57 -9.95 -2.88
N ALA A 251 -17.57 -9.01 -3.83
CA ALA A 251 -17.81 -9.29 -5.24
C ALA A 251 -16.92 -8.48 -6.20
N ALA A 252 -17.13 -7.17 -6.33
CA ALA A 252 -16.64 -6.41 -7.48
C ALA A 252 -15.11 -6.39 -7.61
N PHE A 253 -14.37 -6.24 -6.50
CA PHE A 253 -12.90 -6.20 -6.52
C PHE A 253 -12.25 -7.60 -6.58
N ARG A 254 -13.05 -8.67 -6.56
CA ARG A 254 -12.60 -10.05 -6.77
C ARG A 254 -12.43 -10.42 -8.24
N PHE A 255 -12.66 -9.48 -9.17
CA PHE A 255 -12.43 -9.65 -10.61
C PHE A 255 -11.02 -10.17 -10.91
N GLY A 256 -10.04 -9.80 -10.07
CA GLY A 256 -8.64 -10.25 -10.18
C GLY A 256 -8.46 -11.76 -10.19
N HIS A 257 -9.40 -12.53 -9.64
CA HIS A 257 -9.34 -14.00 -9.65
C HIS A 257 -9.42 -14.60 -11.05
N SER A 258 -10.07 -13.93 -12.01
CA SER A 258 -10.09 -14.38 -13.41
C SER A 258 -8.78 -14.07 -14.15
N LEU A 259 -7.97 -13.12 -13.64
CA LEU A 259 -6.68 -12.76 -14.23
C LEU A 259 -5.55 -13.73 -13.86
N LEU A 260 -5.84 -14.72 -13.01
CA LEU A 260 -4.86 -15.65 -12.46
C LEU A 260 -4.36 -16.65 -13.51
N ARG A 261 -3.04 -16.70 -13.66
CA ARG A 261 -2.35 -17.71 -14.45
C ARG A 261 -2.22 -19.01 -13.65
N PRO A 262 -2.24 -20.19 -14.31
CA PRO A 262 -1.96 -21.45 -13.62
C PRO A 262 -0.52 -21.55 -13.10
N ILE A 263 0.39 -20.87 -13.79
CA ILE A 263 1.83 -20.85 -13.48
C ILE A 263 2.36 -19.42 -13.53
N PHE A 264 3.35 -19.12 -12.70
CA PHE A 264 4.19 -17.95 -12.87
C PHE A 264 5.47 -18.33 -13.60
N GLN A 265 5.64 -17.80 -14.81
CA GLN A 265 6.87 -17.95 -15.56
C GLN A 265 8.01 -17.26 -14.80
N ARG A 266 9.15 -17.94 -14.69
CA ARG A 266 10.39 -17.35 -14.19
C ARG A 266 11.21 -16.86 -15.37
N VAL A 267 11.88 -15.73 -15.23
CA VAL A 267 12.82 -15.23 -16.26
C VAL A 267 14.11 -14.73 -15.60
N ASP A 268 15.24 -14.84 -16.30
CA ASP A 268 16.49 -14.27 -15.82
C ASP A 268 16.55 -12.74 -16.03
N ALA A 269 17.65 -12.10 -15.59
CA ALA A 269 17.88 -10.67 -15.77
C ALA A 269 18.00 -10.21 -17.25
N SER A 270 18.11 -11.16 -18.20
CA SER A 270 18.09 -10.92 -19.65
C SER A 270 16.72 -11.26 -20.26
N TYR A 271 15.69 -11.50 -19.45
CA TYR A 271 14.34 -11.90 -19.86
C TYR A 271 14.32 -13.22 -20.64
N LYS A 272 15.25 -14.14 -20.35
CA LYS A 272 15.17 -15.52 -20.86
C LYS A 272 14.30 -16.36 -19.93
N PRO A 273 13.32 -17.12 -20.45
CA PRO A 273 12.53 -18.04 -19.65
C PRO A 273 13.39 -19.07 -18.91
N LEU A 274 13.08 -19.28 -17.64
CA LEU A 274 13.71 -20.27 -16.76
C LEU A 274 12.71 -21.38 -16.41
N ASN A 275 13.22 -22.61 -16.32
CA ASN A 275 12.45 -23.79 -15.95
C ASN A 275 12.94 -24.39 -14.61
N PRO A 276 12.06 -25.07 -13.85
CA PRO A 276 10.60 -25.09 -14.04
C PRO A 276 9.96 -23.73 -13.66
N PRO A 277 8.77 -23.42 -14.21
CA PRO A 277 7.96 -22.29 -13.73
C PRO A 277 7.45 -22.56 -12.30
N VAL A 278 6.86 -21.54 -11.67
CA VAL A 278 6.24 -21.69 -10.34
C VAL A 278 4.77 -22.09 -10.54
N GLN A 279 4.44 -23.34 -10.25
CA GLN A 279 3.06 -23.84 -10.28
C GLN A 279 2.27 -23.32 -9.08
N LEU A 280 1.11 -22.69 -9.31
CA LEU A 280 0.37 -22.00 -8.24
C LEU A 280 -0.10 -22.96 -7.13
N ARG A 281 -0.77 -24.07 -7.48
CA ARG A 281 -1.29 -25.04 -6.48
C ARG A 281 -0.24 -25.62 -5.54
N GLU A 282 1.02 -25.66 -5.99
CA GLU A 282 2.11 -26.24 -5.20
C GLU A 282 2.63 -25.30 -4.11
N HIS A 283 2.35 -24.00 -4.21
CA HIS A 283 3.03 -22.96 -3.43
C HIS A 283 2.12 -22.14 -2.51
N PHE A 284 0.82 -22.46 -2.41
CA PHE A 284 -0.07 -21.76 -1.50
C PHE A 284 0.38 -21.89 -0.04
N PHE A 285 0.64 -20.77 0.63
CA PHE A 285 1.19 -20.69 1.99
C PHE A 285 2.46 -21.52 2.22
N LYS A 286 3.29 -21.67 1.17
CA LYS A 286 4.57 -22.39 1.18
C LYS A 286 5.69 -21.49 0.65
N PRO A 287 6.12 -20.48 1.42
CA PRO A 287 7.08 -19.49 0.95
C PRO A 287 8.52 -20.00 0.84
N ALA A 288 8.81 -21.27 1.17
CA ALA A 288 10.13 -21.88 1.09
C ALA A 288 10.86 -21.64 -0.26
N ILE A 289 10.10 -21.53 -1.37
CA ILE A 289 10.67 -21.20 -2.68
C ILE A 289 11.39 -19.83 -2.70
N LEU A 290 10.92 -18.85 -1.91
CA LEU A 290 11.43 -17.47 -1.89
C LEU A 290 12.82 -17.32 -1.25
N TYR A 291 13.33 -18.37 -0.61
CA TYR A 291 14.69 -18.42 -0.07
C TYR A 291 15.73 -18.82 -1.13
N LYS A 292 15.28 -19.26 -2.32
CA LYS A 292 16.21 -19.58 -3.41
C LYS A 292 16.87 -18.29 -3.92
N PRO A 293 18.19 -18.28 -4.15
CA PRO A 293 18.87 -17.11 -4.69
C PRO A 293 18.18 -16.60 -5.96
N PHE A 294 18.00 -15.27 -6.06
CA PHE A 294 17.42 -14.56 -7.21
C PHE A 294 15.97 -14.89 -7.56
N ILE A 295 15.27 -15.76 -6.84
CA ILE A 295 13.91 -16.18 -7.20
C ILE A 295 12.89 -15.03 -7.19
N ILE A 296 13.07 -14.04 -6.32
CA ILE A 296 12.21 -12.84 -6.28
C ILE A 296 12.39 -12.03 -7.57
N ASP A 297 13.63 -11.85 -8.03
CA ASP A 297 13.91 -11.20 -9.32
C ASP A 297 13.23 -11.99 -10.44
N GLU A 298 13.38 -13.30 -10.45
CA GLU A 298 12.86 -14.15 -11.52
C GLU A 298 11.33 -14.14 -11.60
N ILE A 299 10.65 -14.14 -10.44
CA ILE A 299 9.19 -14.05 -10.35
C ILE A 299 8.71 -12.66 -10.74
N ILE A 300 9.30 -11.58 -10.20
CA ILE A 300 8.88 -10.21 -10.50
C ILE A 300 9.12 -9.88 -11.97
N LEU A 301 10.28 -10.25 -12.52
CA LEU A 301 10.56 -10.07 -13.94
C LEU A 301 9.61 -10.90 -14.81
N GLY A 302 9.28 -12.12 -14.39
CA GLY A 302 8.29 -12.95 -15.06
C GLY A 302 6.90 -12.32 -15.08
N LEU A 303 6.47 -11.75 -13.95
CA LEU A 303 5.19 -11.05 -13.83
C LEU A 303 5.10 -9.84 -14.76
N VAL A 304 6.18 -9.11 -14.98
CA VAL A 304 6.16 -7.95 -15.90
C VAL A 304 6.36 -8.36 -17.36
N ASP A 305 6.88 -9.56 -17.62
CA ASP A 305 7.17 -10.07 -18.97
C ASP A 305 6.05 -10.93 -19.57
N THR A 306 5.16 -11.45 -18.72
CA THR A 306 4.08 -12.35 -19.15
C THR A 306 2.71 -11.70 -19.09
N PRO A 307 1.80 -12.04 -20.03
CA PRO A 307 0.42 -11.60 -19.95
C PRO A 307 -0.28 -12.22 -18.74
N MET A 308 -1.26 -11.50 -18.20
CA MET A 308 -2.28 -12.07 -17.34
C MET A 308 -3.28 -12.91 -18.17
N GLU A 309 -4.09 -13.76 -17.52
CA GLU A 309 -5.26 -14.33 -18.21
C GLU A 309 -6.29 -13.24 -18.54
N THR A 310 -7.16 -13.53 -19.50
CA THR A 310 -8.26 -12.65 -19.88
C THR A 310 -9.28 -12.52 -18.74
N LEU A 311 -9.87 -11.33 -18.58
CA LEU A 311 -11.01 -11.17 -17.70
C LEU A 311 -12.23 -11.78 -18.39
N ASP A 312 -12.66 -12.95 -17.93
CA ASP A 312 -13.83 -13.65 -18.44
C ASP A 312 -14.40 -14.63 -17.39
N ASN A 313 -15.33 -15.46 -17.83
CA ASN A 313 -16.01 -16.46 -17.02
C ASN A 313 -15.25 -17.80 -16.91
N PHE A 314 -14.03 -17.89 -17.45
CA PHE A 314 -13.14 -19.04 -17.32
C PHE A 314 -12.02 -18.71 -16.34
N ILE A 315 -11.90 -19.54 -15.30
CA ILE A 315 -10.94 -19.33 -14.22
C ILE A 315 -10.13 -20.60 -14.08
N THR A 316 -8.82 -20.44 -13.88
CA THR A 316 -7.87 -21.55 -13.84
C THR A 316 -8.22 -22.59 -12.76
N GLU A 317 -8.04 -23.86 -13.08
CA GLU A 317 -8.28 -24.98 -12.17
C GLU A 317 -7.40 -24.92 -10.90
N GLU A 318 -6.29 -24.19 -10.94
CA GLU A 318 -5.45 -23.95 -9.76
C GLU A 318 -6.24 -23.36 -8.59
N VAL A 319 -7.31 -22.60 -8.88
CA VAL A 319 -8.17 -21.98 -7.85
C VAL A 319 -9.61 -22.45 -7.88
N THR A 320 -10.10 -23.08 -8.95
CA THR A 320 -11.47 -23.66 -8.95
C THR A 320 -11.50 -25.09 -8.43
N ASN A 321 -10.39 -25.83 -8.48
CA ASN A 321 -10.33 -27.23 -8.06
C ASN A 321 -9.25 -27.46 -6.99
N HIS A 322 -8.12 -26.77 -7.14
CA HIS A 322 -6.90 -27.04 -6.40
C HIS A 322 -6.53 -25.93 -5.40
N LEU A 323 -7.46 -25.00 -5.08
CA LEU A 323 -7.20 -23.94 -4.12
C LEU A 323 -6.84 -24.57 -2.78
N PHE A 324 -5.62 -24.27 -2.31
CA PHE A 324 -5.13 -24.77 -1.03
C PHE A 324 -5.18 -26.30 -0.89
N GLU A 325 -5.00 -27.04 -1.99
CA GLU A 325 -4.99 -28.50 -2.00
C GLU A 325 -3.85 -29.07 -1.12
N LYS A 326 -4.13 -30.22 -0.48
CA LYS A 326 -3.12 -31.06 0.17
C LYS A 326 -2.70 -32.16 -0.81
N LYS A 327 -1.44 -32.14 -1.23
CA LYS A 327 -0.87 -33.01 -2.29
C LYS A 327 -1.16 -34.52 -2.13
N GLN A 328 -1.29 -35.00 -0.89
CA GLN A 328 -1.52 -36.42 -0.59
C GLN A 328 -2.98 -36.77 -0.32
N ILE A 329 -3.91 -35.82 -0.39
CA ILE A 329 -5.33 -36.03 -0.07
C ILE A 329 -6.16 -35.65 -1.31
N PRO A 330 -6.68 -36.65 -2.06
CA PRO A 330 -7.50 -36.39 -3.24
C PRO A 330 -8.68 -35.47 -2.93
N HIS A 331 -8.98 -34.56 -3.85
CA HIS A 331 -10.09 -33.60 -3.77
C HIS A 331 -10.05 -32.71 -2.52
N SER A 332 -8.89 -32.56 -1.86
CA SER A 332 -8.76 -31.71 -0.67
C SER A 332 -8.64 -30.22 -0.97
N GLY A 333 -8.59 -29.86 -2.26
CA GLY A 333 -8.67 -28.48 -2.71
C GLY A 333 -10.07 -27.89 -2.50
N MET A 334 -10.18 -26.60 -2.80
CA MET A 334 -11.43 -25.86 -2.76
C MET A 334 -11.64 -25.15 -4.09
N ASP A 335 -12.86 -24.64 -4.27
CA ASP A 335 -13.22 -23.76 -5.38
C ASP A 335 -13.37 -22.32 -4.89
N LEU A 336 -12.43 -21.46 -5.28
CA LEU A 336 -12.42 -20.03 -4.95
C LEU A 336 -13.66 -19.31 -5.47
N ILE A 337 -14.22 -19.73 -6.59
CA ILE A 337 -15.31 -19.04 -7.28
C ILE A 337 -16.64 -19.40 -6.65
N SER A 338 -16.85 -20.69 -6.32
CA SER A 338 -17.98 -21.07 -5.48
C SER A 338 -17.90 -20.39 -4.10
N LEU A 339 -16.71 -20.25 -3.53
CA LEU A 339 -16.49 -19.49 -2.28
C LEU A 339 -16.81 -18.00 -2.44
N ASN A 340 -16.50 -17.36 -3.57
CA ASN A 340 -16.87 -15.95 -3.81
C ASN A 340 -18.39 -15.79 -3.83
N ILE A 341 -19.10 -16.66 -4.56
CA ILE A 341 -20.57 -16.65 -4.64
C ILE A 341 -21.17 -16.89 -3.26
N GLN A 342 -20.71 -17.92 -2.55
CA GLN A 342 -21.17 -18.25 -1.21
C GLN A 342 -20.87 -17.13 -0.20
N ARG A 343 -19.72 -16.45 -0.35
CA ARG A 343 -19.34 -15.29 0.49
C ARG A 343 -20.26 -14.10 0.25
N ALA A 344 -20.59 -13.79 -1.00
CA ALA A 344 -21.54 -12.74 -1.32
C ALA A 344 -22.93 -13.02 -0.71
N ARG A 345 -23.39 -14.28 -0.77
CA ARG A 345 -24.63 -14.73 -0.11
C ARG A 345 -24.56 -14.63 1.41
N ASP A 346 -23.45 -15.04 2.03
CA ASP A 346 -23.21 -14.88 3.47
C ASP A 346 -23.28 -13.42 3.92
N HIS A 347 -22.75 -12.52 3.08
CA HIS A 347 -22.74 -11.07 3.30
C HIS A 347 -24.08 -10.39 2.97
N GLY A 348 -25.06 -11.12 2.43
CA GLY A 348 -26.35 -10.55 2.04
C GLY A 348 -26.24 -9.53 0.90
N ILE A 349 -25.25 -9.69 0.02
CA ILE A 349 -25.07 -8.79 -1.13
C ILE A 349 -26.26 -8.93 -2.09
N PRO A 350 -26.93 -7.83 -2.45
CA PRO A 350 -27.99 -7.86 -3.46
C PRO A 350 -27.52 -8.44 -4.80
N GLY A 351 -28.46 -9.01 -5.56
CA GLY A 351 -28.20 -9.56 -6.89
C GLY A 351 -27.69 -8.51 -7.90
N TYR A 352 -27.12 -9.00 -8.99
CA TYR A 352 -26.56 -8.21 -10.10
C TYR A 352 -27.53 -7.14 -10.62
N ASN A 353 -28.80 -7.49 -10.84
CA ASN A 353 -29.79 -6.57 -11.42
C ASN A 353 -30.11 -5.36 -10.51
N PHE A 354 -29.95 -5.50 -9.19
CA PHE A 354 -30.06 -4.39 -8.24
C PHE A 354 -28.94 -3.36 -8.48
N TYR A 355 -27.70 -3.84 -8.65
CA TYR A 355 -26.56 -2.97 -8.88
C TYR A 355 -26.56 -2.33 -10.26
N ARG A 356 -27.08 -3.01 -11.28
CA ARG A 356 -27.33 -2.39 -12.60
C ARG A 356 -28.18 -1.12 -12.46
N GLU A 357 -29.32 -1.22 -11.79
CA GLU A 357 -30.21 -0.08 -11.53
C GLU A 357 -29.51 1.02 -10.73
N LYS A 358 -28.78 0.66 -9.66
CA LYS A 358 -27.99 1.62 -8.85
C LYS A 358 -26.89 2.33 -9.66
N CYS A 359 -26.36 1.66 -10.67
CA CYS A 359 -25.34 2.16 -11.57
C CYS A 359 -25.92 2.85 -12.82
N ASN A 360 -27.22 3.18 -12.80
CA ASN A 360 -27.94 3.84 -13.91
C ASN A 360 -27.98 3.04 -15.21
N LEU A 361 -27.83 1.72 -15.13
CA LEU A 361 -28.12 0.81 -16.24
C LEU A 361 -29.60 0.43 -16.22
N LYS A 362 -30.12 0.00 -17.36
CA LYS A 362 -31.51 -0.46 -17.47
C LYS A 362 -31.72 -1.70 -16.61
N LYS A 363 -32.62 -1.65 -15.63
CA LYS A 363 -33.03 -2.84 -14.88
C LYS A 363 -33.65 -3.88 -15.82
N ALA A 364 -33.09 -5.07 -15.88
CA ALA A 364 -33.63 -6.16 -16.70
C ALA A 364 -34.94 -6.66 -16.10
N GLN A 365 -35.93 -6.92 -16.96
CA GLN A 365 -37.16 -7.61 -16.58
C GLN A 365 -37.14 -9.08 -17.01
N ASN A 366 -36.28 -9.42 -17.96
CA ASN A 366 -36.07 -10.76 -18.47
C ASN A 366 -34.63 -10.90 -18.97
N PHE A 367 -34.18 -12.13 -19.21
CA PHE A 367 -32.78 -12.38 -19.60
C PHE A 367 -32.38 -11.68 -20.90
N SER A 368 -33.31 -11.45 -21.84
CA SER A 368 -32.96 -10.79 -23.11
C SER A 368 -32.60 -9.31 -22.95
N ASP A 369 -33.04 -8.65 -21.87
CA ASP A 369 -32.61 -7.29 -21.52
C ASP A 369 -31.12 -7.20 -21.13
N LEU A 370 -30.44 -8.33 -20.97
CA LEU A 370 -29.01 -8.40 -20.65
C LEU A 370 -28.11 -8.51 -21.90
N LEU A 371 -28.67 -8.61 -23.10
CA LEU A 371 -27.90 -8.83 -24.33
C LEU A 371 -27.01 -7.65 -24.74
N GLU A 372 -27.28 -6.46 -24.20
CA GLU A 372 -26.44 -5.28 -24.42
C GLU A 372 -25.08 -5.44 -23.73
N GLU A 373 -25.10 -5.85 -22.45
CA GLU A 373 -23.89 -6.00 -21.64
C GLU A 373 -23.30 -7.41 -21.68
N ILE A 374 -24.10 -8.45 -21.89
CA ILE A 374 -23.66 -9.86 -21.81
C ILE A 374 -23.76 -10.52 -23.19
N SER A 375 -22.77 -11.35 -23.55
CA SER A 375 -22.81 -12.08 -24.83
C SER A 375 -23.95 -13.12 -24.86
N PRO A 376 -24.54 -13.40 -26.03
CA PRO A 376 -25.56 -14.44 -26.16
C PRO A 376 -25.11 -15.82 -25.66
N GLU A 377 -23.83 -16.14 -25.83
CA GLU A 377 -23.22 -17.40 -25.40
C GLU A 377 -23.19 -17.53 -23.87
N THR A 378 -22.72 -16.49 -23.19
CA THR A 378 -22.66 -16.45 -21.72
C THR A 378 -24.06 -16.38 -21.11
N LEU A 379 -24.97 -15.60 -21.72
CA LEU A 379 -26.34 -15.49 -21.25
C LEU A 379 -27.09 -16.84 -21.29
N LYS A 380 -26.85 -17.67 -22.32
CA LYS A 380 -27.39 -19.05 -22.37
C LYS A 380 -26.93 -19.91 -21.19
N MET A 381 -25.74 -19.68 -20.66
CA MET A 381 -25.24 -20.39 -19.49
C MET A 381 -25.88 -19.85 -18.20
N ILE A 382 -26.05 -18.53 -18.08
CA ILE A 382 -26.76 -17.90 -16.95
C ILE A 382 -28.20 -18.41 -16.85
N ILE A 383 -28.93 -18.50 -17.97
CA ILE A 383 -30.33 -19.01 -18.02
C ILE A 383 -30.44 -20.45 -17.53
N LYS A 384 -29.39 -21.27 -17.64
CA LYS A 384 -29.40 -22.65 -17.12
C LYS A 384 -29.28 -22.73 -15.60
N VAL A 385 -28.81 -21.66 -14.95
CA VAL A 385 -28.44 -21.64 -13.53
C VAL A 385 -29.43 -20.84 -12.69
N TYR A 386 -29.92 -19.72 -13.23
CA TYR A 386 -30.81 -18.79 -12.50
C TYR A 386 -32.22 -18.80 -13.09
N ASP A 387 -33.24 -18.82 -12.23
CA ASP A 387 -34.65 -18.84 -12.62
C ASP A 387 -35.13 -17.45 -13.08
N HIS A 388 -34.64 -16.38 -12.44
CA HIS A 388 -34.95 -14.99 -12.78
C HIS A 388 -33.70 -14.11 -12.85
N VAL A 389 -33.79 -12.98 -13.58
CA VAL A 389 -32.68 -12.01 -13.70
C VAL A 389 -32.27 -11.37 -12.38
N ASP A 390 -33.19 -11.32 -11.41
CA ASP A 390 -32.92 -10.79 -10.07
C ASP A 390 -32.18 -11.78 -9.17
N ASP A 391 -32.14 -13.07 -9.54
CA ASP A 391 -31.46 -14.12 -8.76
C ASP A 391 -29.97 -14.20 -9.07
N ILE A 392 -29.51 -13.56 -10.14
CA ILE A 392 -28.11 -13.57 -10.57
C ILE A 392 -27.25 -12.94 -9.47
N ASP A 393 -26.35 -13.72 -8.86
CA ASP A 393 -25.41 -13.20 -7.87
C ASP A 393 -24.51 -12.12 -8.49
N LEU A 394 -24.14 -11.10 -7.71
CA LEU A 394 -23.39 -9.95 -8.22
C LEU A 394 -22.06 -10.33 -8.91
N PHE A 395 -21.31 -11.28 -8.32
CA PHE A 395 -20.02 -11.71 -8.86
C PHE A 395 -20.13 -12.29 -10.29
N PRO A 396 -20.87 -13.40 -10.52
CA PRO A 396 -21.01 -13.97 -11.86
C PRO A 396 -21.71 -13.03 -12.85
N GLY A 397 -22.66 -12.21 -12.39
CA GLY A 397 -23.32 -11.21 -13.24
C GLY A 397 -22.34 -10.17 -13.77
N GLY A 398 -21.58 -9.51 -12.89
CA GLY A 398 -20.61 -8.49 -13.29
C GLY A 398 -19.40 -9.03 -14.04
N MET A 399 -18.94 -10.25 -13.74
CA MET A 399 -17.88 -10.94 -14.52
C MET A 399 -18.31 -11.28 -15.96
N SER A 400 -19.62 -11.38 -16.21
CA SER A 400 -20.17 -11.74 -17.52
C SER A 400 -20.39 -10.54 -18.45
N GLU A 401 -20.18 -9.32 -17.96
CA GLU A 401 -20.33 -8.11 -18.74
C GLU A 401 -19.17 -7.90 -19.73
N ARG A 402 -19.47 -7.29 -20.87
CA ARG A 402 -18.47 -6.81 -21.83
C ARG A 402 -17.63 -5.70 -21.18
N PRO A 403 -16.29 -5.74 -21.30
CA PRO A 403 -15.42 -4.71 -20.76
C PRO A 403 -15.70 -3.32 -21.34
N LEU A 404 -15.48 -2.28 -20.52
CA LEU A 404 -15.43 -0.90 -20.99
C LEU A 404 -14.29 -0.70 -22.01
N PRO A 405 -14.43 0.21 -22.98
CA PRO A 405 -13.39 0.46 -23.96
C PRO A 405 -12.03 0.84 -23.33
N GLY A 406 -11.02 0.00 -23.56
CA GLY A 406 -9.66 0.18 -23.05
C GLY A 406 -9.48 -0.19 -21.56
N GLY A 407 -10.50 -0.73 -20.91
CA GLY A 407 -10.43 -1.31 -19.57
C GLY A 407 -10.69 -2.81 -19.59
N VAL A 408 -10.75 -3.41 -18.40
CA VAL A 408 -11.13 -4.83 -18.23
C VAL A 408 -12.49 -5.00 -17.59
N LEU A 409 -12.94 -4.06 -16.75
CA LEU A 409 -14.24 -4.18 -16.07
C LEU A 409 -15.41 -3.87 -16.99
N GLY A 410 -16.52 -4.59 -16.81
CA GLY A 410 -17.83 -4.19 -17.32
C GLY A 410 -18.43 -2.98 -16.57
N PRO A 411 -19.53 -2.41 -17.07
CA PRO A 411 -20.12 -1.18 -16.53
C PRO A 411 -20.56 -1.29 -15.06
N THR A 412 -21.10 -2.41 -14.59
CA THR A 412 -21.55 -2.56 -13.20
C THR A 412 -20.37 -2.61 -12.24
N PHE A 413 -19.35 -3.42 -12.53
CA PHE A 413 -18.13 -3.45 -11.69
C PHE A 413 -17.35 -2.14 -11.77
N ALA A 414 -17.24 -1.52 -12.94
CA ALA A 414 -16.63 -0.21 -13.07
C ALA A 414 -17.37 0.84 -12.22
N CYS A 415 -18.69 0.83 -12.19
CA CYS A 415 -19.46 1.69 -11.29
C CYS A 415 -19.11 1.48 -9.81
N ILE A 416 -19.20 0.25 -9.30
CA ILE A 416 -18.94 -0.05 -7.88
C ILE A 416 -17.50 0.29 -7.49
N VAL A 417 -16.52 -0.20 -8.28
CA VAL A 417 -15.09 0.03 -8.03
C VAL A 417 -14.76 1.51 -8.19
N GLY A 418 -15.33 2.19 -9.18
CA GLY A 418 -15.10 3.62 -9.42
C GLY A 418 -15.62 4.50 -8.29
N HIS A 419 -16.82 4.19 -7.76
CA HIS A 419 -17.35 4.85 -6.58
C HIS A 419 -16.47 4.62 -5.34
N GLN A 420 -15.95 3.40 -5.13
CA GLN A 420 -15.06 3.11 -4.01
C GLN A 420 -13.76 3.91 -4.11
N PHE A 421 -13.05 3.86 -5.24
CA PHE A 421 -11.78 4.59 -5.40
C PHE A 421 -11.96 6.12 -5.34
N ARG A 422 -13.10 6.63 -5.81
CA ARG A 422 -13.43 8.05 -5.64
C ARG A 422 -13.54 8.40 -4.16
N ARG A 423 -14.20 7.56 -3.34
CA ARG A 423 -14.28 7.78 -1.88
C ARG A 423 -12.92 7.65 -1.20
N ILE A 424 -12.14 6.63 -1.55
CA ILE A 424 -10.77 6.46 -1.01
C ILE A 424 -9.95 7.75 -1.22
N ARG A 425 -10.12 8.44 -2.36
CA ARG A 425 -9.47 9.73 -2.61
C ARG A 425 -10.13 10.90 -1.87
N SER A 426 -11.44 11.09 -2.00
CA SER A 426 -12.12 12.29 -1.49
C SER A 426 -12.32 12.29 0.03
N CYS A 427 -12.24 11.13 0.67
CA CYS A 427 -12.56 10.97 2.10
C CYS A 427 -11.28 10.74 2.93
N ASP A 428 -10.12 10.61 2.27
CA ASP A 428 -8.81 10.51 2.92
C ASP A 428 -8.18 11.88 3.15
N ARG A 429 -8.08 12.29 4.42
CA ARG A 429 -7.41 13.53 4.83
C ARG A 429 -5.91 13.52 4.49
N PHE A 430 -5.32 12.34 4.34
CA PHE A 430 -3.92 12.12 4.00
C PHE A 430 -3.70 11.76 2.53
N TRP A 431 -4.73 11.89 1.67
CA TRP A 431 -4.58 11.77 0.22
C TRP A 431 -3.39 12.61 -0.25
N TYR A 432 -2.48 12.01 -1.02
CA TYR A 432 -1.17 12.63 -1.26
C TYR A 432 -1.22 13.98 -1.99
N GLU A 433 -2.28 14.27 -2.75
CA GLU A 433 -2.46 15.57 -3.42
C GLU A 433 -3.23 16.60 -2.57
N ASN A 434 -3.72 16.25 -1.37
CA ASN A 434 -4.61 17.11 -0.57
C ASN A 434 -3.98 18.49 -0.28
N ASP A 435 -4.81 19.52 -0.21
CA ASP A 435 -4.42 20.92 0.00
C ASP A 435 -4.36 21.33 1.49
N ASN A 436 -4.81 20.45 2.39
CA ASN A 436 -4.87 20.68 3.83
C ASN A 436 -3.50 21.07 4.42
N PRO A 437 -3.32 22.29 4.95
CA PRO A 437 -2.02 22.77 5.44
C PRO A 437 -1.36 21.91 6.53
N LEU A 438 -2.14 21.10 7.26
CA LEU A 438 -1.64 20.25 8.35
C LEU A 438 -1.12 18.90 7.86
N THR A 439 -1.58 18.41 6.71
CA THR A 439 -1.25 17.07 6.20
C THR A 439 -0.66 17.06 4.79
N ARG A 440 -0.74 18.18 4.06
CA ARG A 440 -0.24 18.29 2.69
C ARG A 440 1.28 18.10 2.62
N PHE A 441 1.72 17.59 1.50
CA PHE A 441 3.10 17.73 1.06
C PHE A 441 3.35 19.16 0.56
N THR A 442 4.60 19.62 0.60
CA THR A 442 4.96 20.85 -0.09
C THR A 442 4.86 20.67 -1.60
N ALA A 443 4.71 21.75 -2.36
CA ALA A 443 4.65 21.67 -3.83
C ALA A 443 5.88 20.97 -4.43
N ALA A 444 7.07 21.17 -3.83
CA ALA A 444 8.30 20.50 -4.24
C ALA A 444 8.25 18.99 -3.98
N GLN A 445 7.80 18.59 -2.78
CA GLN A 445 7.61 17.17 -2.42
C GLN A 445 6.59 16.48 -3.34
N LEU A 446 5.45 17.13 -3.60
CA LEU A 446 4.40 16.59 -4.47
C LEU A 446 4.88 16.40 -5.92
N LYS A 447 5.70 17.34 -6.42
CA LYS A 447 6.34 17.22 -7.74
C LYS A 447 7.26 16.00 -7.83
N GLU A 448 7.95 15.65 -6.74
CA GLU A 448 8.79 14.44 -6.69
C GLU A 448 7.95 13.17 -6.58
N ILE A 449 6.89 13.14 -5.77
CA ILE A 449 5.98 11.99 -5.65
C ILE A 449 5.34 11.64 -7.00
N ARG A 450 4.94 12.64 -7.80
CA ARG A 450 4.36 12.44 -9.14
C ARG A 450 5.32 11.81 -10.17
N LYS A 451 6.60 11.61 -9.83
CA LYS A 451 7.56 10.85 -10.64
C LYS A 451 7.63 9.37 -10.28
N ALA A 452 6.96 8.95 -9.20
CA ALA A 452 6.98 7.58 -8.74
C ALA A 452 6.39 6.64 -9.79
N THR A 453 7.12 5.55 -10.08
CA THR A 453 6.67 4.52 -11.01
C THR A 453 6.96 3.14 -10.44
N LEU A 454 6.11 2.15 -10.77
CA LEU A 454 6.33 0.78 -10.31
C LEU A 454 7.64 0.21 -10.89
N SER A 455 7.99 0.58 -12.13
CA SER A 455 9.24 0.19 -12.78
C SER A 455 10.48 0.69 -12.03
N ARG A 456 10.45 1.92 -11.50
CA ARG A 456 11.49 2.46 -10.63
C ARG A 456 11.62 1.69 -9.32
N ILE A 457 10.50 1.42 -8.63
CA ILE A 457 10.51 0.65 -7.37
C ILE A 457 11.14 -0.73 -7.62
N ILE A 458 10.76 -1.42 -8.70
CA ILE A 458 11.33 -2.72 -9.06
C ILE A 458 12.85 -2.59 -9.33
N CYS A 459 13.28 -1.59 -10.11
CA CYS A 459 14.70 -1.33 -10.39
C CYS A 459 15.54 -1.12 -9.13
N ASN A 460 15.00 -0.47 -8.10
CA ASN A 460 15.71 -0.20 -6.86
C ASN A 460 15.88 -1.47 -6.00
N ASN A 461 14.93 -2.40 -6.07
CA ASN A 461 14.75 -3.43 -5.05
C ASN A 461 15.04 -4.87 -5.48
N LEU A 462 15.17 -5.14 -6.78
CA LEU A 462 15.69 -6.42 -7.28
C LEU A 462 17.22 -6.48 -7.22
N ASP A 463 17.77 -7.68 -7.18
CA ASP A 463 19.21 -7.92 -7.03
C ASP A 463 20.00 -7.63 -8.32
N ASN A 464 19.49 -8.05 -9.49
CA ASN A 464 20.24 -8.09 -10.75
C ASN A 464 19.57 -7.40 -11.95
N VAL A 465 18.52 -6.60 -11.74
CA VAL A 465 17.83 -5.91 -12.84
C VAL A 465 18.63 -4.71 -13.36
N LYS A 466 18.85 -4.65 -14.67
CA LYS A 466 19.55 -3.53 -15.34
C LYS A 466 18.68 -2.79 -16.34
N ILE A 467 17.73 -3.49 -16.95
CA ILE A 467 16.77 -2.95 -17.91
C ILE A 467 15.37 -3.42 -17.55
N ILE A 468 14.39 -2.55 -17.75
CA ILE A 468 12.96 -2.85 -17.56
C ILE A 468 12.13 -1.94 -18.44
N GLN A 469 10.95 -2.39 -18.86
CA GLN A 469 10.00 -1.54 -19.57
C GLN A 469 9.53 -0.36 -18.71
N ARG A 470 9.15 0.73 -19.36
CA ARG A 470 8.74 1.96 -18.67
C ARG A 470 7.49 1.74 -17.82
N MET A 471 6.48 1.10 -18.40
CA MET A 471 5.22 0.76 -17.76
C MET A 471 5.19 -0.74 -17.48
N THR A 472 5.34 -1.17 -16.22
CA THR A 472 5.40 -2.59 -15.85
C THR A 472 4.04 -3.28 -15.80
N LEU A 473 2.97 -2.50 -15.96
CA LEU A 473 1.61 -2.99 -16.11
C LEU A 473 1.23 -3.29 -17.57
N ASP A 474 2.06 -2.86 -18.53
CA ASP A 474 1.92 -3.20 -19.94
C ASP A 474 3.04 -4.18 -20.34
N LEU A 475 2.75 -5.01 -21.35
CA LEU A 475 3.77 -5.88 -21.92
C LEU A 475 4.91 -5.07 -22.57
N PRO A 476 6.14 -5.60 -22.61
CA PRO A 476 7.23 -4.96 -23.30
C PRO A 476 6.96 -4.89 -24.82
N ASP A 477 7.25 -3.74 -25.42
CA ASP A 477 7.16 -3.53 -26.87
C ASP A 477 8.33 -2.64 -27.31
N HIS A 478 8.92 -2.89 -28.48
CA HIS A 478 10.11 -2.16 -28.93
C HIS A 478 9.89 -0.65 -29.10
N PHE A 479 8.66 -0.21 -29.36
CA PHE A 479 8.33 1.19 -29.64
C PHE A 479 7.42 1.80 -28.57
N MET A 480 6.33 1.11 -28.23
CA MET A 480 5.28 1.61 -27.33
C MET A 480 5.68 1.52 -25.86
N ASN A 481 6.42 0.47 -25.47
CA ASN A 481 6.84 0.25 -24.09
C ASN A 481 8.23 -0.41 -24.02
N PRO A 482 9.28 0.27 -24.51
CA PRO A 482 10.60 -0.32 -24.63
C PRO A 482 11.22 -0.58 -23.26
N ARG A 483 12.01 -1.66 -23.17
CA ARG A 483 12.91 -1.87 -22.04
C ARG A 483 14.03 -0.83 -22.08
N VAL A 484 14.13 -0.03 -21.02
CA VAL A 484 15.14 1.01 -20.86
C VAL A 484 16.06 0.68 -19.69
N LYS A 485 17.21 1.33 -19.61
CA LYS A 485 18.13 1.16 -18.48
C LYS A 485 17.46 1.63 -17.19
N CYS A 486 17.64 0.88 -16.10
CA CYS A 486 17.19 1.29 -14.78
C CYS A 486 17.79 2.64 -14.35
N SER A 487 18.91 3.10 -14.93
CA SER A 487 19.46 4.43 -14.65
C SER A 487 18.72 5.57 -15.35
N SER A 488 17.98 5.31 -16.43
CA SER A 488 17.28 6.35 -17.22
C SER A 488 15.84 6.62 -16.77
N ILE A 489 15.27 5.74 -15.94
CA ILE A 489 13.96 5.99 -15.33
C ILE A 489 14.15 7.15 -14.31
N PRO A 490 13.20 8.05 -14.10
CA PRO A 490 13.33 9.05 -13.03
C PRO A 490 13.37 8.38 -11.65
N LYS A 491 14.09 8.97 -10.69
CA LYS A 491 13.99 8.63 -9.26
C LYS A 491 13.20 9.73 -8.56
N VAL A 492 12.48 9.38 -7.50
CA VAL A 492 11.95 10.36 -6.56
C VAL A 492 13.14 10.96 -5.82
N ASP A 493 13.32 12.27 -5.94
CA ASP A 493 14.35 12.98 -5.18
C ASP A 493 13.85 13.28 -3.76
N LEU A 494 14.63 12.92 -2.75
CA LEU A 494 14.28 13.12 -1.35
C LEU A 494 14.78 14.46 -0.80
N ASP A 495 15.58 15.22 -1.56
CA ASP A 495 16.10 16.53 -1.15
C ASP A 495 15.01 17.50 -0.64
N PRO A 496 13.78 17.54 -1.19
CA PRO A 496 12.70 18.38 -0.66
C PRO A 496 12.22 18.03 0.77
N TRP A 497 12.64 16.89 1.35
CA TRP A 497 12.39 16.52 2.75
C TRP A 497 13.57 16.86 3.68
N LYS A 498 14.63 17.48 3.16
CA LYS A 498 15.75 17.92 3.97
C LYS A 498 15.32 19.06 4.90
N GLU A 499 15.41 18.82 6.20
CA GLU A 499 15.22 19.84 7.21
C GLU A 499 16.56 20.46 7.60
N ARG A 500 16.54 21.78 7.82
CA ARG A 500 17.70 22.48 8.35
C ARG A 500 17.87 22.06 9.81
N ALA A 501 18.99 21.46 10.17
CA ALA A 501 19.28 21.09 11.57
C ALA A 501 19.77 22.30 12.39
N ALA A 502 20.49 23.21 11.73
CA ALA A 502 21.06 24.41 12.34
C ALA A 502 21.21 25.54 11.32
N CYS A 503 21.21 26.77 11.82
CA CYS A 503 21.50 27.98 11.07
C CYS A 503 22.91 28.42 11.40
N SER A 504 23.70 28.74 10.39
CA SER A 504 24.97 29.45 10.58
C SER A 504 24.73 30.94 10.35
N VAL A 505 24.96 31.75 11.38
CA VAL A 505 24.94 33.21 11.30
C VAL A 505 26.28 33.73 11.79
N ARG A 506 27.04 34.36 10.89
CA ARG A 506 28.44 34.72 11.12
C ARG A 506 29.24 33.45 11.48
N ASN A 507 29.80 33.37 12.69
CA ASN A 507 30.57 32.23 13.19
C ASN A 507 29.83 31.43 14.27
N VAL A 508 28.53 31.66 14.46
CA VAL A 508 27.71 30.97 15.46
C VAL A 508 26.76 30.00 14.78
N VAL A 509 26.84 28.73 15.18
CA VAL A 509 25.91 27.68 14.76
C VAL A 509 24.79 27.59 15.79
N ILE A 510 23.55 27.76 15.33
CA ILE A 510 22.35 27.79 16.17
C ILE A 510 21.46 26.63 15.74
N ASN A 511 21.21 25.68 16.63
CA ASN A 511 20.30 24.58 16.36
C ASN A 511 18.88 25.10 16.14
N VAL A 512 18.10 24.48 15.24
CA VAL A 512 16.69 24.86 15.04
C VAL A 512 15.92 24.79 16.35
N GLY A 513 15.07 25.78 16.60
CA GLY A 513 14.32 25.98 17.85
C GLY A 513 15.12 26.67 18.96
N SER A 514 16.44 26.83 18.80
CA SER A 514 17.30 27.51 19.76
C SER A 514 17.51 28.98 19.39
N THR A 515 17.81 29.79 20.40
CA THR A 515 18.21 31.20 20.23
C THR A 515 19.61 31.39 20.80
N SER A 516 20.46 32.13 20.09
CA SER A 516 21.81 32.44 20.59
C SER A 516 22.24 33.84 20.18
N HIS A 517 23.15 34.43 20.97
CA HIS A 517 23.82 35.66 20.59
C HIS A 517 24.77 35.40 19.43
N VAL A 518 24.58 36.13 18.33
CA VAL A 518 25.49 36.14 17.17
C VAL A 518 26.43 37.35 17.21
N SER A 519 26.09 38.31 18.07
CA SER A 519 26.93 39.41 18.52
C SER A 519 26.40 39.94 19.87
N PRO A 520 27.14 40.83 20.57
CA PRO A 520 26.74 41.30 21.89
C PRO A 520 25.34 41.93 21.92
N CYS A 521 24.92 42.61 20.85
CA CYS A 521 23.60 43.25 20.76
C CYS A 521 22.65 42.61 19.72
N MET A 522 22.92 41.39 19.26
CA MET A 522 22.04 40.67 18.34
C MET A 522 21.90 39.21 18.73
N THR A 523 20.66 38.77 18.86
CA THR A 523 20.31 37.35 19.00
C THR A 523 19.64 36.88 17.72
N CYS A 524 19.86 35.61 17.38
CA CYS A 524 19.11 34.96 16.32
C CYS A 524 18.46 33.69 16.84
N THR A 525 17.22 33.46 16.45
CA THR A 525 16.51 32.19 16.62
C THR A 525 16.59 31.43 15.30
N CYS A 526 17.10 30.20 15.33
CA CYS A 526 17.08 29.39 14.12
C CYS A 526 15.71 28.72 13.96
N THR A 527 15.05 28.98 12.84
CA THR A 527 13.78 28.33 12.45
C THR A 527 14.01 27.34 11.31
N LYS A 528 12.99 26.56 10.94
CA LYS A 528 13.07 25.63 9.80
C LYS A 528 13.30 26.39 8.48
N GLU A 529 12.81 27.62 8.39
CA GLU A 529 12.89 28.51 7.23
C GLU A 529 14.22 29.29 7.18
N GLY A 530 14.91 29.43 8.31
CA GLY A 530 16.19 30.14 8.42
C GLY A 530 16.36 30.89 9.74
N PRO A 531 17.50 31.60 9.93
CA PRO A 531 17.72 32.39 11.13
C PRO A 531 16.88 33.67 11.11
N ILE A 532 16.12 33.91 12.18
CA ILE A 532 15.42 35.17 12.45
C ILE A 532 16.22 35.92 13.51
N CYS A 533 16.80 37.05 13.13
CA CYS A 533 17.67 37.85 14.00
C CYS A 533 16.96 39.10 14.51
N GLN A 534 17.18 39.43 15.79
CA GLN A 534 16.61 40.60 16.44
C GLN A 534 17.68 41.33 17.25
N SER A 535 17.57 42.66 17.27
CA SER A 535 18.42 43.51 18.11
C SER A 535 18.06 43.33 19.58
N VAL A 536 19.07 43.11 20.42
CA VAL A 536 18.90 43.09 21.87
C VAL A 536 18.89 44.52 22.39
N LYS A 537 17.90 44.85 23.23
CA LYS A 537 17.85 46.15 23.91
C LYS A 537 18.83 46.16 25.07
N VAL A 538 19.82 47.06 25.02
CA VAL A 538 20.83 47.21 26.07
C VAL A 538 20.32 48.19 27.12
N THR A 539 20.11 47.70 28.34
CA THR A 539 19.71 48.54 29.50
C THR A 539 20.91 49.05 30.30
N ASN A 540 22.05 48.35 30.24
CA ASN A 540 23.28 48.74 30.93
C ASN A 540 24.53 48.33 30.12
N CYS A 541 25.18 49.32 29.53
CA CYS A 541 26.35 49.10 28.68
C CYS A 541 27.61 48.68 29.46
N PHE A 542 27.74 49.03 30.75
CA PHE A 542 28.85 48.57 31.58
C PHE A 542 28.73 47.08 31.90
N GLN A 543 27.51 46.59 32.10
CA GLN A 543 27.26 45.15 32.29
C GLN A 543 27.51 44.37 31.00
N LEU A 544 27.12 44.93 29.85
CA LEU A 544 27.41 44.32 28.55
C LEU A 544 28.92 44.17 28.31
N ALA A 545 29.71 45.18 28.65
CA ALA A 545 31.18 45.15 28.54
C ALA A 545 31.87 44.19 29.54
N ARG A 546 31.15 43.66 30.53
CA ARG A 546 31.63 42.57 31.40
C ARG A 546 31.33 41.18 30.84
N LEU A 547 30.28 41.06 30.01
CA LEU A 547 29.83 39.80 29.41
C LEU A 547 30.51 39.52 28.07
N PHE A 548 30.92 40.57 27.35
CA PHE A 548 31.56 40.49 26.05
C PHE A 548 32.83 41.35 26.04
N THR A 549 33.80 41.01 25.18
CA THR A 549 35.03 41.81 25.04
C THR A 549 34.71 43.21 24.54
N SER A 550 35.49 44.20 24.98
CA SER A 550 35.36 45.59 24.55
C SER A 550 35.43 45.73 23.03
N GLU A 551 36.31 44.98 22.37
CA GLU A 551 36.42 44.93 20.91
C GLU A 551 35.15 44.38 20.24
N ALA A 552 34.58 43.27 20.73
CA ALA A 552 33.35 42.71 20.18
C ALA A 552 32.13 43.64 20.31
N VAL A 553 32.05 44.41 21.41
CA VAL A 553 31.00 45.43 21.60
C VAL A 553 31.23 46.63 20.68
N LEU A 554 32.48 47.01 20.44
CA LEU A 554 32.88 48.08 19.52
C LEU A 554 32.85 47.68 18.05
N GLU A 555 32.74 46.42 17.68
CA GLU A 555 32.52 46.01 16.29
C GLU A 555 31.03 45.85 15.95
N ASP A 556 30.18 45.67 16.98
CA ASP A 556 28.74 45.55 16.83
C ASP A 556 28.08 46.91 16.59
N THR A 557 27.59 47.14 15.37
CA THR A 557 26.93 48.38 14.95
C THR A 557 25.68 48.70 15.77
N ILE A 558 24.94 47.69 16.25
CA ILE A 558 23.76 47.87 17.09
C ILE A 558 24.19 48.33 18.49
N CYS A 559 25.25 47.72 19.04
CA CYS A 559 25.82 48.16 20.31
C CYS A 559 26.37 49.59 20.24
N LYS A 560 27.04 49.96 19.15
CA LYS A 560 27.56 51.33 18.96
C LYS A 560 26.47 52.38 19.11
N VAL A 561 25.30 52.14 18.53
CA VAL A 561 24.18 53.07 18.62
C VAL A 561 23.65 53.15 20.06
N GLN A 562 23.39 51.99 20.68
CA GLN A 562 22.78 51.94 22.02
C GLN A 562 23.73 52.34 23.17
N CYS A 563 25.04 52.18 23.00
CA CYS A 563 26.06 52.43 24.02
C CYS A 563 27.04 53.55 23.70
N SER A 564 26.77 54.34 22.65
CA SER A 564 27.63 55.44 22.18
C SER A 564 28.12 56.38 23.29
N PHE A 565 27.29 56.66 24.30
CA PHE A 565 27.63 57.55 25.42
C PHE A 565 28.67 56.96 26.38
N VAL A 566 28.63 55.65 26.65
CA VAL A 566 29.58 54.98 27.55
C VAL A 566 30.96 54.89 26.90
N PHE A 567 31.00 54.65 25.60
CA PHE A 567 32.27 54.47 24.90
C PHE A 567 33.00 55.80 24.66
N ARG A 568 32.30 56.92 24.43
CA ARG A 568 32.94 58.25 24.46
C ARG A 568 33.59 58.53 25.81
N ALA A 569 32.91 58.21 26.91
CA ALA A 569 33.43 58.39 28.26
C ALA A 569 34.64 57.49 28.58
N LEU A 570 34.70 56.27 28.04
CA LEU A 570 35.85 55.36 28.19
C LEU A 570 37.06 55.77 27.33
N GLN A 571 36.83 56.31 26.13
CA GLN A 571 37.88 56.81 25.25
C GLN A 571 38.55 58.07 25.85
N GLU A 572 37.76 58.99 26.41
CA GLU A 572 38.27 60.17 27.14
C GLU A 572 39.09 59.76 28.38
N PHE A 573 38.70 58.68 29.08
CA PHE A 573 39.47 58.15 30.22
C PHE A 573 40.79 57.49 29.81
N SER A 574 40.79 56.76 28.69
CA SER A 574 41.99 56.12 28.12
C SER A 574 43.00 57.13 27.58
N GLU A 575 42.56 58.23 26.97
CA GLU A 575 43.45 59.30 26.50
C GLU A 575 44.01 60.12 27.67
N SER A 576 43.28 60.23 28.79
CA SER A 576 43.77 60.90 30.01
C SER A 576 44.85 60.13 30.78
N THR A 577 44.99 58.81 30.56
CA THR A 577 45.93 57.96 31.32
C THR A 577 47.25 57.70 30.61
N SER A 578 47.38 58.00 29.31
CA SER A 578 48.66 57.97 28.57
C SER A 578 49.50 59.25 28.73
N GLY A 579 49.03 60.23 29.50
CA GLY A 579 49.65 61.57 29.61
C GLY A 579 50.39 61.90 30.91
N ASN A 580 50.48 60.99 31.90
CA ASN A 580 51.16 61.27 33.16
C ASN A 580 52.53 60.58 33.26
N GLN A 581 53.50 61.10 32.50
CA GLN A 581 54.90 61.09 32.93
C GLN A 581 55.15 62.36 33.76
N LEU A 582 55.07 62.22 35.08
CA LEU A 582 55.75 63.07 36.05
C LEU A 582 56.69 62.09 36.78
N GLY A 583 58.02 62.14 36.65
CA GLY A 583 58.88 63.32 36.68
C GLY A 583 59.16 63.67 38.14
N PHE A 584 60.37 63.30 38.60
CA PHE A 584 61.17 63.80 39.73
C PHE A 584 61.56 62.78 40.83
N THR A 585 62.87 62.47 40.80
CA THR A 585 63.84 61.97 41.82
C THR A 585 63.49 60.77 42.69
#